data_AF-A0A7K1JD37-F1
#
_entry.id   AF-A0A7K1JD37-F1
#
_cell.length_a   1.000
_cell.length_b   1.000
_cell.length_c   1.000
_cell.angle_alpha   90.00
_cell.angle_beta   90.00
_cell.angle_gamma   90.00
#
_symmetry.space_group_name_H-M   'P 1'
#
loop_
_entity.id
_entity.type
_entity.pdbx_description
1 polymer ?
#
loop_
_entity_poly.entity_id
_entity_poly.type
_entity_poly.pdbx_seq_one_letter_code
_entity_poly.pdbx_strand_id
1 'polypeptide(L)'
;MARQASRARAENPGIDVLVDIDVVIATDAPAALAAAAGLPDTKTLLYAGTLRGLAGLIADLHTLAITDGAMLSPASDAGQLGLLKEQLLTELQSLVPAAFSRTRPA
;
A
#
# COMPACT_ATOMS: atom_id res chain seq x y z
N MET A 1 -10.55 8.68 -0.35
CA MET A 1 -9.33 8.42 -1.15
C MET A 1 -9.49 8.82 -2.62
N ALA A 2 -10.22 8.10 -3.48
CA ALA A 2 -10.29 8.42 -4.92
C ALA A 2 -10.60 9.89 -5.26
N ARG A 3 -11.64 10.47 -4.65
CA ARG A 3 -11.98 11.89 -4.86
C ARG A 3 -10.88 12.86 -4.40
N GLN A 4 -10.18 12.53 -3.32
CA GLN A 4 -9.09 13.36 -2.79
C GLN A 4 -7.86 13.28 -3.68
N ALA A 5 -7.53 12.09 -4.18
CA ALA A 5 -6.46 11.90 -5.15
C ALA A 5 -6.74 12.64 -6.47
N SER A 6 -7.96 12.54 -7.00
CA SER A 6 -8.37 13.29 -8.20
C SER A 6 -8.24 14.81 -8.00
N ARG A 7 -8.62 15.33 -6.82
CA ARG A 7 -8.44 16.74 -6.48
C ARG A 7 -6.98 17.14 -6.41
N ALA A 8 -6.15 16.39 -5.69
CA ALA A 8 -4.72 16.66 -5.57
C ALA A 8 -4.03 16.73 -6.95
N ARG A 9 -4.40 15.82 -7.87
CA ARG A 9 -3.88 15.79 -9.24
C ARG A 9 -4.38 16.96 -10.10
N ALA A 10 -5.64 17.36 -9.92
CA ALA A 10 -6.19 18.54 -10.61
C ALA A 10 -5.56 19.84 -10.13
N GLU A 11 -5.27 19.94 -8.82
CA GLU A 11 -4.63 21.10 -8.19
C GLU A 11 -3.13 21.17 -8.53
N ASN A 12 -2.49 20.03 -8.83
CA ASN A 12 -1.06 19.95 -9.13
C ASN A 12 -0.79 19.06 -10.37
N PRO A 13 -0.93 19.59 -11.59
CA PRO A 13 -0.67 18.82 -12.79
C PRO A 13 0.78 18.33 -12.86
N GLY A 14 0.98 17.05 -13.21
CA GLY A 14 2.30 16.47 -13.42
C GLY A 14 3.03 15.99 -12.16
N ILE A 15 2.41 16.02 -10.98
CA ILE A 15 2.97 15.39 -9.77
C ILE A 15 2.46 13.95 -9.60
N ASP A 16 3.32 13.11 -9.03
CA ASP A 16 2.95 11.77 -8.59
C ASP A 16 2.14 11.86 -7.29
N VAL A 17 1.02 11.14 -7.21
CA VAL A 17 0.16 11.05 -6.03
C VAL A 17 0.47 9.75 -5.29
N LEU A 18 0.96 9.88 -4.06
CA LEU A 18 1.26 8.74 -3.18
C LEU A 18 0.19 8.62 -2.09
N VAL A 19 -0.09 7.38 -1.65
CA VAL A 19 -0.88 7.12 -0.45
C VAL A 19 0.01 6.63 0.68
N ASP A 20 -0.16 7.20 1.87
CA ASP A 20 0.44 6.67 3.09
C ASP A 20 -0.48 5.59 3.68
N ILE A 21 0.09 4.40 3.87
CA ILE A 21 -0.62 3.23 4.38
C ILE A 21 0.07 2.74 5.64
N ASP A 22 -0.63 2.80 6.76
CA ASP A 22 -0.23 2.08 7.96
C ASP A 22 -0.59 0.60 7.79
N VAL A 23 0.36 -0.29 8.04
CA VAL A 23 0.20 -1.73 7.74
C VAL A 23 0.32 -2.57 9.00
N VAL A 24 -0.69 -3.43 9.20
CA VAL A 24 -0.71 -4.52 10.16
C VAL A 24 -0.80 -5.82 9.38
N ILE A 25 0.29 -6.56 9.33
CA ILE A 25 0.38 -7.84 8.63
C ILE A 25 0.38 -8.99 9.63
N ALA A 26 -0.49 -9.97 9.39
CA ALA A 26 -0.50 -11.26 10.07
C ALA A 26 -0.67 -12.40 9.06
N THR A 27 -0.64 -13.64 9.56
CA THR A 27 -0.85 -14.87 8.75
C THR A 27 -2.25 -14.94 8.15
N ASP A 28 -3.23 -14.35 8.83
CA ASP A 28 -4.62 -14.29 8.39
C ASP A 28 -5.27 -12.94 8.76
N ALA A 29 -6.39 -12.64 8.11
CA ALA A 29 -7.08 -11.36 8.29
C ALA A 29 -7.68 -11.19 9.71
N PRO A 30 -8.29 -12.21 10.36
CA PRO A 30 -8.76 -12.08 11.73
C PRO A 30 -7.66 -11.69 12.72
N ALA A 31 -6.49 -12.33 12.65
CA ALA A 31 -5.36 -12.01 13.52
C ALA A 31 -4.86 -10.57 13.29
N ALA A 32 -4.77 -10.14 12.03
CA ALA A 32 -4.37 -8.77 11.71
C ALA A 32 -5.37 -7.72 12.23
N LEU A 33 -6.67 -7.98 12.08
CA LEU A 33 -7.72 -7.09 12.58
C LEU A 33 -7.71 -7.00 14.11
N ALA A 34 -7.52 -8.13 14.80
CA ALA A 34 -7.38 -8.15 16.25
C ALA A 34 -6.17 -7.33 16.72
N ALA A 35 -5.03 -7.43 16.02
CA ALA A 35 -3.84 -6.63 16.31
C ALA A 35 -4.05 -5.14 16.01
N ALA A 36 -4.81 -4.81 14.97
CA ALA A 36 -5.11 -3.43 14.58
C ALA A 36 -6.08 -2.72 15.55
N ALA A 37 -6.94 -3.46 16.26
CA ALA A 37 -7.96 -2.90 17.14
C ALA A 37 -7.39 -2.05 18.30
N GLY A 38 -6.11 -2.23 18.65
CA GLY A 38 -5.43 -1.45 19.68
C GLY A 38 -4.69 -0.21 19.17
N LEU A 39 -4.69 0.04 17.86
CA LEU A 39 -3.97 1.16 17.27
C LEU A 39 -4.76 2.46 17.39
N PRO A 40 -4.08 3.61 17.58
CA PRO A 40 -4.72 4.91 17.55
C PRO A 40 -5.33 5.15 16.16
N ASP A 41 -6.45 5.89 16.13
CA ASP A 41 -7.04 6.34 14.87
C ASP A 41 -6.05 7.27 14.15
N THR A 42 -5.59 6.86 12.96
CA THR A 42 -4.63 7.62 12.17
C THR A 42 -5.36 8.36 11.05
N LYS A 43 -4.80 9.49 10.58
CA LYS A 43 -5.35 10.23 9.42
C LYS A 43 -4.97 9.58 8.08
N THR A 44 -4.26 8.46 8.14
CA THR A 44 -3.70 7.69 7.03
C THR A 44 -4.54 6.45 6.78
N LEU A 45 -4.32 5.79 5.64
CA LEU A 45 -5.06 4.56 5.34
C LEU A 45 -4.52 3.42 6.19
N LEU A 46 -5.33 2.79 7.03
CA LEU A 46 -4.93 1.58 7.76
C LEU A 46 -5.30 0.32 6.96
N TYR A 47 -4.30 -0.50 6.64
CA TYR A 47 -4.49 -1.85 6.14
C TYR A 47 -4.17 -2.87 7.23
N ALA A 48 -5.15 -3.73 7.54
CA ALA A 48 -4.97 -4.86 8.45
C ALA A 48 -5.37 -6.15 7.71
N GLY A 49 -4.39 -7.02 7.44
CA GLY A 49 -4.65 -8.26 6.72
C GLY A 49 -3.40 -9.08 6.44
N THR A 50 -3.45 -9.87 5.37
CA THR A 50 -2.32 -10.67 4.91
C THR A 50 -1.43 -9.87 3.97
N LEU A 51 -0.18 -10.34 3.79
CA LEU A 51 0.76 -9.73 2.85
C LEU A 51 0.24 -9.76 1.40
N ARG A 52 -0.32 -10.90 0.98
CA ARG A 52 -0.91 -11.05 -0.36
C ARG A 52 -2.10 -10.11 -0.57
N GLY A 53 -2.92 -9.90 0.46
CA GLY A 53 -4.00 -8.93 0.41
C GLY A 53 -3.50 -7.49 0.28
N LEU A 54 -2.38 -7.14 0.94
CA LEU A 54 -1.76 -5.82 0.81
C LEU A 54 -1.26 -5.60 -0.62
N ALA A 55 -0.60 -6.61 -1.19
CA ALA A 55 -0.13 -6.56 -2.58
C ALA A 55 -1.31 -6.36 -3.56
N GLY A 56 -2.43 -7.06 -3.33
CA GLY A 56 -3.67 -6.86 -4.09
C GLY A 56 -4.23 -5.45 -3.97
N LEU A 57 -4.31 -4.90 -2.76
CA LEU A 57 -4.77 -3.52 -2.54
C LEU A 57 -3.90 -2.50 -3.29
N ILE A 58 -2.57 -2.62 -3.20
CA ILE A 58 -1.63 -1.73 -3.91
C ILE A 58 -1.81 -1.87 -5.42
N ALA A 59 -1.94 -3.11 -5.92
CA ALA A 59 -2.18 -3.38 -7.33
C ALA A 59 -3.48 -2.74 -7.83
N ASP A 60 -4.56 -2.80 -7.05
CA ASP A 60 -5.84 -2.20 -7.38
C ASP A 60 -5.76 -0.67 -7.39
N LEU A 61 -5.14 -0.07 -6.37
CA LEU A 61 -4.95 1.39 -6.28
C LEU A 61 -4.18 1.94 -7.49
N HIS A 62 -3.15 1.21 -7.92
CA HIS A 62 -2.37 1.55 -9.11
C HIS A 62 -3.16 1.32 -10.41
N THR A 63 -3.81 0.16 -10.57
CA THR A 63 -4.55 -0.22 -11.79
C THR A 63 -5.75 0.69 -12.04
N LEU A 64 -6.42 1.12 -10.97
CA LEU A 64 -7.52 2.08 -11.04
C LEU A 64 -7.04 3.54 -11.16
N ALA A 65 -5.73 3.77 -11.28
CA ALA A 65 -5.09 5.09 -11.36
C ALA A 65 -5.50 6.02 -10.20
N ILE A 66 -5.78 5.44 -9.02
CA ILE A 66 -6.12 6.20 -7.81
C ILE A 66 -4.84 6.84 -7.26
N THR A 67 -3.76 6.08 -7.20
CA THR A 67 -2.43 6.58 -6.81
C THR A 67 -1.35 6.04 -7.74
N ASP A 68 -0.24 6.78 -7.83
CA ASP A 68 0.94 6.38 -8.61
C ASP A 68 1.89 5.52 -7.78
N GLY A 69 1.75 5.55 -6.45
CA GLY A 69 2.51 4.71 -5.53
C GLY A 69 1.91 4.70 -4.13
N ALA A 70 2.59 3.98 -3.23
CA ALA A 70 2.23 3.88 -1.82
C ALA A 70 3.48 3.93 -0.94
N MET A 71 3.39 4.64 0.18
CA MET A 71 4.38 4.61 1.26
C MET A 71 3.81 3.76 2.40
N LEU A 72 4.57 2.77 2.84
CA LEU A 72 4.11 1.78 3.81
C LEU A 72 4.79 2.00 5.17
N SER A 73 3.97 2.15 6.20
CA SER A 73 4.39 2.37 7.59
C SER A 73 3.99 1.17 8.44
N PRO A 74 4.92 0.28 8.83
CA PRO A 74 4.60 -0.87 9.67
C PRO A 74 4.18 -0.42 11.06
N ALA A 75 3.07 -0.95 11.57
CA ALA A 75 2.47 -0.42 12.79
C ALA A 75 3.26 -0.68 14.07
N SER A 76 4.09 -1.74 14.18
CA SER A 76 4.79 -1.97 15.45
C SER A 76 5.93 -3.00 15.51
N ASP A 77 6.36 -3.69 14.44
CA ASP A 77 7.43 -4.69 14.57
C ASP A 77 8.53 -4.62 13.49
N ALA A 78 9.78 -4.76 13.93
CA ALA A 78 10.93 -4.99 13.05
C ALA A 78 10.77 -6.26 12.20
N GLY A 79 10.06 -7.28 12.71
CA GLY A 79 9.68 -8.48 11.96
C GLY A 79 8.77 -8.19 10.77
N GLN A 80 7.79 -7.28 10.91
CA GLN A 80 6.95 -6.85 9.79
C GLN A 80 7.74 -6.11 8.71
N LEU A 81 8.72 -5.29 9.10
CA LEU A 81 9.59 -4.60 8.14
C LEU A 81 10.42 -5.59 7.30
N GLY A 82 10.91 -6.67 7.90
CA GLY A 82 11.61 -7.74 7.18
C GLY A 82 10.70 -8.45 6.16
N LEU A 83 9.51 -8.86 6.60
CA LEU A 83 8.50 -9.48 5.73
C LEU A 83 8.12 -8.58 4.54
N LEU A 84 7.89 -7.30 4.79
CA LEU A 84 7.57 -6.33 3.75
C LEU A 84 8.72 -6.16 2.75
N LYS A 85 9.97 -6.11 3.22
CA LYS A 85 11.13 -5.95 2.32
C LYS A 85 11.35 -7.17 1.44
N GLU A 86 11.23 -8.37 1.99
CA GLU A 86 11.62 -9.60 1.30
C GLU A 86 10.51 -10.18 0.43
N GLN A 87 9.26 -10.14 0.91
CA GLN A 87 8.16 -10.89 0.31
C GLN A 87 7.16 -10.02 -0.45
N LEU A 88 6.97 -8.76 -0.07
CA LEU A 88 5.97 -7.91 -0.71
C LEU A 88 6.30 -7.64 -2.18
N LEU A 89 7.58 -7.41 -2.51
CA LEU A 89 7.99 -7.16 -3.88
C LEU A 89 7.69 -8.36 -4.79
N THR A 90 7.93 -9.56 -4.29
CA THR A 90 7.63 -10.81 -4.99
C THR A 90 6.13 -10.96 -5.28
N GLU A 91 5.27 -10.67 -4.29
CA GLU A 91 3.82 -10.69 -4.47
C GLU A 91 3.35 -9.62 -5.47
N LEU A 92 3.90 -8.41 -5.39
CA LEU A 92 3.57 -7.31 -6.31
C LEU A 92 3.99 -7.62 -7.75
N GLN A 93 5.15 -8.23 -7.97
CA GLN A 93 5.61 -8.67 -9.30
C GLN A 93 4.70 -9.75 -9.90
N SER A 94 4.18 -10.64 -9.06
CA SER A 94 3.21 -11.66 -9.46
C SER A 94 1.87 -11.06 -9.92
N LEU A 95 1.37 -10.05 -9.19
CA LEU A 95 0.06 -9.44 -9.46
C LEU A 95 0.09 -8.38 -10.56
N VAL A 96 1.19 -7.65 -10.71
CA VAL A 96 1.31 -6.57 -11.71
C VAL A 96 2.62 -6.67 -12.51
N PRO A 97 2.77 -7.71 -13.36
CA PRO A 97 4.03 -7.95 -14.08
C PRO A 97 4.48 -6.77 -14.94
N ALA A 98 3.53 -6.00 -15.50
CA ALA A 98 3.80 -4.90 -16.43
C ALA A 98 4.08 -3.55 -15.76
N ALA A 99 3.66 -3.33 -14.50
CA ALA A 99 3.84 -2.02 -13.84
C ALA A 99 5.29 -1.78 -13.42
N PHE A 100 6.03 -2.83 -13.09
CA PHE A 100 7.41 -2.74 -12.62
C PHE A 100 8.47 -2.81 -13.74
N SER A 101 8.06 -2.89 -15.02
CA SER A 101 8.97 -2.86 -16.17
C SER A 101 9.26 -1.45 -16.70
N ARG A 102 8.72 -0.39 -16.08
CA ARG A 102 8.92 0.99 -16.56
C ARG A 102 10.26 1.57 -16.11
N THR A 103 11.24 1.58 -16.99
CA THR A 103 12.27 2.64 -17.01
C THR A 103 11.57 3.96 -17.36
N ARG A 104 11.58 4.93 -16.45
CA ARG A 104 11.05 6.29 -16.70
C ARG A 104 11.86 6.91 -17.86
N PRO A 105 11.23 7.34 -18.97
CA PRO A 105 11.92 8.22 -19.90
C PRO A 105 12.19 9.55 -19.18
N ALA A 106 13.40 10.07 -19.39
CA ALA A 106 13.90 11.32 -18.82
C ALA A 106 13.12 12.54 -19.30
#